data_AF-A0A6C1SWV7-F1
#
_entry.id   AF-A0A6C1SWV7-F1
#
_cell.length_a   1.000
_cell.length_b   1.000
_cell.length_c   1.000
_cell.angle_alpha   90.00
_cell.angle_beta   90.00
_cell.angle_gamma   90.00
#
_symmetry.space_group_name_H-M   'P 1'
#
loop_
_entity.id
_entity.type
_entity.pdbx_description
1 polymer ?
#
loop_
_entity_poly.entity_id
_entity_poly.type
_entity_poly.pdbx_seq_one_letter_code
_entity_poly.pdbx_strand_id
1 'polypeptide(L)' 'MGAKISISLTDEHARLVEDAVASGDYASSSEVIREALRDWRSKRLLGRLWDEGIASGRADQDESIEDIKRAARHRQSAG' A
#
# COMPACT_ATOMS: atom_id res chain seq x y z
N MET A 1 -2.77 19.47 11.42
CA MET A 1 -1.42 19.95 11.79
C MET A 1 -0.49 18.75 11.82
N GLY A 2 0.53 18.71 10.97
CA GLY A 2 1.46 17.58 10.89
C GLY A 2 2.68 17.78 11.81
N ALA A 3 3.28 16.68 12.28
CA ALA A 3 4.53 16.73 13.04
C ALA A 3 5.72 17.03 12.09
N LYS A 4 6.66 17.89 12.51
CA LYS A 4 7.91 18.14 11.79
C LYS A 4 8.97 17.15 12.30
N ILE A 5 9.58 16.42 11.38
CA ILE A 5 10.63 15.44 11.66
C ILE A 5 11.87 15.84 10.86
N SER A 6 13.04 15.81 11.49
CA SER A 6 14.33 15.98 10.81
C SER A 6 14.86 14.60 10.42
N ILE A 7 15.15 14.39 9.14
CA ILE A 7 15.69 13.14 8.60
C ILE A 7 16.92 13.44 7.77
N SER A 8 17.90 12.54 7.81
CA SER A 8 19.06 12.60 6.92
C SER A 8 18.79 11.73 5.69
N LEU A 9 18.98 12.30 4.51
CA LEU A 9 18.94 11.58 3.24
C LEU A 9 20.36 11.42 2.71
N THR A 10 20.59 10.41 1.87
CA THR A 10 21.80 10.37 1.04
C THR A 10 21.74 11.51 0.01
N ASP A 11 22.90 11.95 -0.48
CA ASP A 11 22.99 13.02 -1.48
C ASP A 11 22.15 12.71 -2.74
N GLU A 12 22.15 11.44 -3.16
CA GLU A 12 21.35 10.95 -4.28
C GLU A 12 19.84 11.16 -4.06
N HIS A 13 19.32 10.76 -2.90
CA HIS A 13 17.90 10.90 -2.60
C HIS A 13 17.51 12.37 -2.38
N ALA A 14 18.39 13.18 -1.78
CA ALA A 14 18.16 14.62 -1.65
C ALA A 14 18.00 15.26 -3.04
N ARG A 15 18.90 14.92 -3.97
CA ARG A 15 18.84 15.43 -5.34
C ARG A 15 17.59 14.99 -6.09
N LEU A 16 17.15 13.74 -5.91
CA LEU A 16 15.89 13.26 -6.48
C LEU A 16 14.69 14.08 -5.99
N VAL A 17 14.65 14.39 -4.69
CA VAL A 17 13.59 15.22 -4.10
C VAL A 17 13.66 16.67 -4.59
N GLU A 18 14.87 17.23 -4.74
CA GLU A 18 15.09 18.58 -5.28
C GLU A 18 14.65 18.67 -6.73
N ASP A 19 15.04 17.72 -7.58
CA ASP A 19 14.68 17.67 -9.00
C ASP A 19 13.16 17.56 -9.19
N ALA A 20 12.48 16.76 -8.36
CA ALA A 20 11.02 16.62 -8.38
C ALA A 20 10.27 17.90 -7.99
N VAL A 21 10.87 18.75 -7.16
CA VAL A 21 10.30 20.07 -6.83
C VAL A 21 10.65 21.08 -7.92
N ALA A 22 11.89 21.05 -8.42
CA ALA A 22 12.37 21.95 -9.46
C ALA A 22 11.64 21.76 -10.80
N SER A 23 11.19 20.53 -11.12
CA SER A 23 10.36 20.26 -12.30
C SER A 23 8.96 20.87 -12.20
N GLY A 24 8.50 21.22 -11.00
CA GLY A 24 7.13 21.67 -10.74
C GLY A 24 6.13 20.52 -10.56
N ASP A 25 6.57 19.26 -10.57
CA ASP A 25 5.71 18.10 -10.32
C ASP A 25 5.19 18.07 -8.88
N TYR A 26 5.94 18.65 -7.95
CA TYR A 26 5.59 18.77 -6.53
C TYR A 26 5.78 20.19 -6.01
N ALA A 27 4.87 20.64 -5.15
CA ALA A 27 4.94 21.98 -4.56
C ALA A 27 5.97 22.07 -3.43
N SER A 28 6.43 20.94 -2.88
CA SER A 28 7.43 20.92 -1.80
C SER A 28 8.07 19.54 -1.60
N SER A 29 9.27 19.51 -1.01
CA SER A 29 9.93 18.27 -0.59
C SER A 29 9.07 17.44 0.37
N SER A 30 8.30 18.11 1.25
CA SER A 30 7.39 17.42 2.16
C SER A 30 6.25 16.70 1.44
N GLU A 31 5.88 17.13 0.24
CA GLU A 31 4.87 16.44 -0.57
C GLU A 31 5.43 15.16 -1.17
N VAL A 32 6.61 15.23 -1.79
CA VAL A 32 7.36 14.08 -2.32
C VAL A 32 7.52 13.00 -1.24
N ILE A 33 7.97 13.39 -0.05
CA ILE A 33 8.18 12.45 1.06
C ILE A 33 6.85 11.85 1.54
N ARG A 34 5.76 12.63 1.59
CA ARG A 34 4.44 12.08 1.99
C ARG A 34 3.93 11.06 0.99
N GLU A 35 4.13 11.28 -0.31
CA GLU A 35 3.78 10.31 -1.34
C GLU A 35 4.60 9.03 -1.20
N ALA A 36 5.93 9.15 -1.13
CA ALA A 36 6.83 8.01 -0.96
C ALA A 36 6.48 7.16 0.29
N LEU A 37 6.09 7.82 1.40
CA LEU A 37 5.66 7.12 2.62
C LEU A 37 4.30 6.42 2.46
N ARG A 38 3.37 6.97 1.67
CA ARG A 38 2.09 6.30 1.36
C ARG A 38 2.37 5.04 0.54
N ASP A 39 3.21 5.13 -0.48
CA ASP A 39 3.58 3.99 -1.31
C ASP A 39 4.30 2.90 -0.52
N TRP A 40 5.25 3.30 0.33
CA TRP A 40 5.92 2.39 1.24
C TRP A 40 4.93 1.67 2.16
N ARG A 41 3.96 2.40 2.74
CA ARG A 41 2.92 1.81 3.59
C ARG A 41 2.04 0.83 2.81
N SER A 42 1.64 1.17 1.58
CA SER A 42 0.83 0.32 0.71
C SER A 42 1.57 -0.98 0.36
N LYS A 43 2.86 -0.90 0.00
CA LYS A 43 3.70 -2.08 -0.25
C LYS A 43 3.78 -3.01 0.96
N ARG A 44 3.91 -2.44 2.17
CA ARG A 44 3.90 -3.23 3.41
C ARG A 44 2.54 -3.85 3.74
N LEU A 45 1.44 -3.15 3.44
CA LEU A 45 0.10 -3.71 3.60
C LEU A 45 -0.07 -4.91 2.67
N LEU A 46 0.33 -4.79 1.40
CA LEU A 46 0.25 -5.89 0.45
C LEU A 46 1.09 -7.10 0.91
N GLY A 47 2.32 -6.88 1.37
CA GLY A 47 3.15 -7.95 1.93
C GLY A 47 2.49 -8.67 3.11
N ARG A 48 1.87 -7.92 4.04
CA ARG A 48 1.15 -8.54 5.16
C ARG A 48 -0.06 -9.35 4.71
N LEU A 49 -0.85 -8.86 3.76
CA LEU A 49 -2.01 -9.59 3.22
C LEU A 49 -1.58 -10.84 2.46
N TRP A 50 -0.43 -10.77 1.78
CA TRP A 50 0.17 -11.94 1.14
C TRP A 50 0.56 -12.99 2.16
N ASP A 51 1.30 -12.61 3.21
CA ASP A 51 1.71 -13.52 4.28
C ASP A 51 0.50 -14.16 4.97
N GLU A 52 -0.55 -13.37 5.22
CA GLU A 52 -1.83 -13.84 5.77
C GLU A 52 -2.48 -14.87 4.84
N GLY A 53 -2.51 -14.60 3.53
CA GLY A 53 -3.04 -15.53 2.53
C GLY A 53 -2.28 -16.86 2.49
N ILE A 54 -0.95 -16.82 2.52
CA ILE A 54 -0.12 -18.04 2.57
C ILE A 54 -0.34 -18.81 3.88
N ALA A 55 -0.45 -18.09 5.01
CA ALA A 55 -0.68 -18.70 6.32
C ALA A 55 -2.11 -19.27 6.49
N SER A 56 -3.07 -18.83 5.66
CA SER A 56 -4.47 -19.28 5.72
C SER A 56 -4.70 -20.73 5.30
N GLY A 57 -3.67 -21.38 4.74
CA GLY A 57 -3.71 -22.77 4.30
C GLY A 57 -3.74 -22.91 2.78
N ARG A 58 -3.96 -24.13 2.30
CA ARG A 58 -4.04 -24.39 0.86
C ARG A 58 -5.41 -23.97 0.35
N ALA A 59 -5.44 -23.21 -0.74
CA ALA A 59 -6.67 -22.96 -1.48
C ALA A 59 -7.26 -24.28 -1.97
N ASP A 60 -8.59 -24.40 -1.89
CA ASP A 60 -9.34 -25.49 -2.49
C ASP A 60 -9.27 -25.35 -4.02
N GLN A 61 -8.77 -26.37 -4.71
CA GLN A 61 -8.61 -26.33 -6.16
C GLN A 61 -9.91 -26.63 -6.91
N ASP A 62 -10.90 -27.19 -6.22
CA ASP A 62 -12.18 -27.56 -6.80
C ASP A 62 -13.25 -26.48 -6.56
N GLU A 63 -12.97 -25.49 -5.69
CA GLU A 63 -13.89 -24.38 -5.40
C GLU A 63 -14.01 -23.43 -6.61
N SER A 64 -15.21 -23.37 -7.18
CA SER A 64 -15.49 -22.47 -8.30
C SER A 64 -15.92 -21.09 -7.83
N ILE A 65 -15.80 -20.10 -8.72
CA ILE A 65 -16.31 -18.75 -8.47
C ILE A 65 -17.83 -18.72 -8.20
N GLU A 66 -18.59 -19.67 -8.74
CA GLU A 66 -20.03 -19.76 -8.50
C GLU A 66 -20.35 -20.29 -7.10
N ASP A 67 -19.52 -21.18 -6.55
CA ASP A 67 -19.65 -21.66 -5.17
C ASP A 67 -19.32 -20.55 -4.17
N ILE A 68 -18.26 -19.77 -4.43
CA ILE A 68 -17.90 -18.58 -3.65
C ILE A 68 -19.04 -17.56 -3.63
N LYS A 69 -19.61 -17.23 -4.81
CA LYS A 69 -20.74 -16.30 -4.92
C LYS A 69 -21.98 -16.81 -4.17
N ARG A 70 -22.29 -18.10 -4.29
CA ARG A 70 -23.41 -18.74 -3.59
C ARG A 70 -23.25 -18.61 -2.08
N ALA A 71 -22.08 -18.95 -1.55
CA ALA A 71 -21.76 -18.82 -0.12
C ALA A 71 -21.87 -17.37 0.37
N ALA A 72 -21.39 -16.39 -0.42
CA ALA A 72 -21.49 -14.97 -0.09
C ALA A 72 -22.93 -14.48 0.00
N ARG A 73 -23.80 -14.85 -0.97
CA ARG A 73 -25.22 -14.50 -0.97
C ARG A 73 -25.95 -15.08 0.25
N HIS A 74 -25.65 -16.33 0.62
CA HIS A 74 -26.22 -16.96 1.82
C HIS A 74 -25.85 -16.19 3.10
N ARG A 75 -24.59 -15.75 3.25
CA ARG A 75 -24.16 -14.93 4.40
C ARG A 75 -24.88 -13.59 4.47
N GLN A 76 -25.09 -12.94 3.32
CA GLN A 76 -25.80 -11.65 3.25
C GLN A 76 -27.29 -11.76 3.59
N SER A 77 -27.95 -12.86 3.22
CA SER A 77 -29.36 -13.08 3.57
C SER A 77 -29.59 -13.52 5.03
N ALA A 78 -28.53 -13.93 5.72
CA ALA A 78 -28.58 -14.46 7.08
C ALA A 78 -28.15 -13.43 8.16
N GLY A 79 -27.79 -12.21 7.76
CA GLY A 79 -27.47 -11.09 8.64
C GLY A 79 -28.48 -9.97 8.47
#